data_AF-A0A3Q4IAZ0-F1
#
_entry.id   AF-A0A3Q4IAZ0-F1
#
_cell.length_a   1.000
_cell.length_b   1.000
_cell.length_c   1.000
_cell.angle_alpha   90.00
_cell.angle_beta   90.00
_cell.angle_gamma   90.00
#
_symmetry.space_group_name_H-M   'P 1'
#
loop_
_entity.id
_entity.type
_entity.pdbx_description
1 polymer ?
#
loop_
_entity_poly.entity_id
_entity_poly.type
_entity_poly.pdbx_seq_one_letter_code
_entity_poly.pdbx_strand_id
1 'polypeptide(L)'
;MSICDDTLLCNFPKCRAKLSAFAWVTACSHVFCDQHGSEKFSRSPVICPACSSALSGKLDIVRMELSPSEEYKAMVLTGLRPDIVLDISSRALAFWSYQVHQERIYQEYSLSRAESQLKQMEKMLTQQNQSRELELTALKGEIASLKKMMDEYKRNYSEVSEKLMQRNRQYQKLQGLYDSLRIITMKDIHQPPVFHSGVARHATPQRSPPFLSLGPEGDSRFLSALEADGGKTFFQFSSPGRDKCRPFIRKH
;
A
#
# COMPACT_ATOMS: atom_id res chain seq x y z
N MET A 1 4.30 -14.91 -31.43
CA MET A 1 3.47 -15.35 -30.27
C MET A 1 3.70 -16.83 -30.11
N SER A 2 3.77 -17.36 -28.89
CA SER A 2 3.85 -18.82 -28.73
C SER A 2 2.52 -19.42 -29.16
N ILE A 3 2.58 -20.53 -29.90
CA ILE A 3 1.46 -21.47 -29.95
C ILE A 3 1.24 -21.95 -28.52
N CYS A 4 -0.02 -22.19 -28.12
CA CYS A 4 -0.32 -22.72 -26.81
C CYS A 4 0.37 -24.08 -26.63
N ASP A 5 0.77 -24.40 -25.40
CA ASP A 5 0.88 -25.80 -25.01
C ASP A 5 -0.54 -26.39 -25.10
N ASP A 6 -0.87 -27.10 -26.18
CA ASP A 6 -2.15 -27.78 -26.39
C ASP A 6 -2.30 -28.93 -25.39
N THR A 7 -2.57 -28.54 -24.15
CA THR A 7 -2.56 -29.37 -22.95
C THR A 7 -3.92 -29.29 -22.30
N LEU A 8 -4.59 -30.44 -22.18
CA LEU A 8 -5.89 -30.52 -21.52
C LEU A 8 -5.75 -30.02 -20.08
N LEU A 9 -6.70 -29.19 -19.64
CA LEU A 9 -6.77 -28.68 -18.28
C LEU A 9 -7.94 -29.33 -17.56
N CYS A 10 -7.76 -29.69 -16.30
CA CYS A 10 -8.82 -30.23 -15.46
C CYS A 10 -10.02 -29.27 -15.40
N ASN A 11 -11.18 -29.67 -15.95
CA ASN A 11 -12.41 -28.89 -15.94
C ASN A 11 -13.08 -28.82 -14.56
N PHE A 12 -12.50 -29.42 -13.50
CA PHE A 12 -13.02 -29.27 -12.15
C PHE A 12 -12.93 -27.80 -11.71
N PRO A 13 -13.99 -27.19 -11.16
CA PRO A 13 -13.99 -25.79 -10.74
C PRO A 13 -12.78 -25.42 -9.88
N LYS A 14 -12.05 -24.38 -10.30
CA LYS A 14 -10.81 -23.86 -9.68
C LYS A 14 -9.58 -24.77 -9.73
N CYS A 15 -9.65 -25.99 -10.30
CA CYS A 15 -8.48 -26.88 -10.35
C CYS A 15 -7.46 -26.45 -11.42
N ARG A 16 -7.87 -26.42 -12.70
CA ARG A 16 -7.06 -25.98 -13.86
C ARG A 16 -5.67 -26.64 -14.00
N ALA A 17 -5.43 -27.78 -13.35
CA ALA A 17 -4.19 -28.53 -13.47
C ALA A 17 -4.02 -29.06 -14.91
N LYS A 18 -2.83 -28.92 -15.48
CA LYS A 18 -2.44 -29.56 -16.74
C LYS A 18 -2.50 -31.09 -16.60
N LEU A 19 -3.04 -31.75 -17.61
CA LEU A 19 -3.16 -33.20 -17.69
C LEU A 19 -2.11 -33.74 -18.68
N SER A 20 -1.42 -34.82 -18.31
CA SER A 20 -0.26 -35.34 -19.07
C SER A 20 -0.21 -36.86 -19.18
N ALA A 21 -0.38 -37.58 -18.06
CA ALA A 21 -0.37 -39.05 -18.03
C ALA A 21 -1.78 -39.64 -18.15
N PHE A 22 -2.58 -39.53 -17.09
CA PHE A 22 -3.95 -40.05 -17.04
C PHE A 22 -4.97 -38.95 -16.79
N ALA A 23 -6.15 -39.11 -17.38
CA ALA A 23 -7.31 -38.24 -17.17
C ALA A 23 -8.61 -39.05 -17.14
N TRP A 24 -9.62 -38.52 -16.46
CA TRP A 24 -10.98 -39.05 -16.51
C TRP A 24 -11.80 -38.23 -17.49
N VAL A 25 -12.23 -38.84 -18.59
CA VAL A 25 -13.04 -38.24 -19.66
C VAL A 25 -14.48 -38.68 -19.48
N THR A 26 -15.44 -37.78 -19.69
CA THR A 26 -16.88 -38.07 -19.64
C THR A 26 -17.55 -37.97 -21.01
N ALA A 27 -18.68 -38.66 -21.21
CA ALA A 27 -19.47 -38.59 -22.44
C ALA A 27 -20.07 -37.20 -22.74
N CYS A 28 -20.14 -36.32 -21.75
CA CYS A 28 -20.45 -34.89 -21.93
C CYS A 28 -19.19 -34.05 -22.26
N SER A 29 -18.14 -34.67 -22.82
CA SER A 29 -16.90 -34.04 -23.30
C SER A 29 -16.08 -33.26 -22.26
N HIS A 30 -16.24 -33.55 -20.96
CA HIS A 30 -15.45 -32.95 -19.90
C HIS A 30 -14.30 -33.86 -19.46
N VAL A 31 -13.21 -33.27 -18.95
CA VAL A 31 -11.98 -33.96 -18.59
C VAL A 31 -11.44 -33.52 -17.23
N PHE A 32 -11.00 -34.48 -16.41
CA PHE A 32 -10.62 -34.26 -15.02
C PHE A 32 -9.30 -34.94 -14.67
N CYS A 33 -8.51 -34.34 -13.77
CA CYS A 33 -7.31 -34.98 -13.24
C CYS A 33 -7.66 -36.16 -12.32
N ASP A 34 -6.69 -37.06 -12.14
CA ASP A 34 -6.90 -38.34 -11.44
C ASP A 34 -7.43 -38.18 -10.01
N GLN A 35 -7.03 -37.11 -9.32
CA GLN A 35 -7.55 -36.73 -8.00
C GLN A 35 -9.06 -36.45 -8.01
N HIS A 36 -9.53 -35.56 -8.87
CA HIS A 36 -10.94 -35.17 -8.93
C HIS A 36 -11.80 -36.26 -9.57
N GLY A 37 -11.28 -36.97 -10.58
CA GLY A 37 -11.97 -38.10 -11.19
C GLY A 37 -12.22 -39.21 -10.18
N SER A 38 -11.18 -39.68 -9.49
CA SER A 38 -11.30 -40.73 -8.46
C SER A 38 -12.21 -40.32 -7.30
N GLU A 39 -12.14 -39.06 -6.84
CA GLU A 39 -12.97 -38.59 -5.72
C GLU A 39 -14.46 -38.47 -6.08
N LYS A 40 -14.79 -37.94 -7.27
CA LYS A 40 -16.18 -37.65 -7.66
C LYS A 40 -16.88 -38.81 -8.38
N PHE A 41 -16.14 -39.65 -9.11
CA PHE A 41 -16.73 -40.74 -9.90
C PHE A 41 -16.80 -42.09 -9.16
N SER A 42 -16.21 -42.20 -7.95
CA SER A 42 -16.35 -43.38 -7.08
C SER A 42 -17.67 -43.41 -6.27
N ARG A 43 -18.63 -42.50 -6.52
CA ARG A 43 -19.88 -42.37 -5.74
C ARG A 43 -21.10 -42.31 -6.66
N SER A 44 -22.14 -43.07 -6.32
CA SER A 44 -23.44 -43.05 -7.01
C SER A 44 -24.43 -42.12 -6.30
N PRO A 45 -25.31 -41.38 -7.01
CA PRO A 45 -25.37 -41.24 -8.46
C PRO A 45 -24.18 -40.42 -8.99
N VAL A 46 -23.64 -40.81 -10.15
CA VAL A 46 -22.49 -40.12 -10.73
C VAL A 46 -22.96 -38.92 -11.56
N ILE A 47 -22.40 -37.74 -11.29
CA ILE A 47 -22.79 -36.46 -11.90
C ILE A 47 -21.52 -35.72 -12.33
N CYS A 48 -21.52 -35.14 -13.53
CA CYS A 48 -20.41 -34.35 -14.05
C CYS A 48 -20.17 -33.09 -13.19
N PRO A 49 -18.99 -32.90 -12.57
CA PRO A 49 -18.71 -31.74 -11.71
C PRO A 49 -18.64 -30.38 -12.43
N ALA A 50 -18.71 -30.36 -13.77
CA ALA A 50 -18.60 -29.15 -14.58
C ALA A 50 -19.94 -28.71 -15.19
N CYS A 51 -20.77 -29.64 -15.66
CA CYS A 51 -22.05 -29.35 -16.34
C CYS A 51 -23.28 -30.00 -15.70
N SER A 52 -23.14 -30.66 -14.55
CA SER A 52 -24.23 -31.30 -13.78
C SER A 52 -25.03 -32.39 -14.52
N SER A 53 -24.58 -32.86 -15.69
CA SER A 53 -25.16 -34.01 -16.38
C SER A 53 -24.99 -35.28 -15.55
N ALA A 54 -26.06 -36.08 -15.42
CA ALA A 54 -25.98 -37.42 -14.86
C ALA A 54 -25.21 -38.35 -15.81
N LEU A 55 -24.42 -39.26 -15.25
CA LEU A 55 -23.54 -40.18 -15.97
C LEU A 55 -23.89 -41.60 -15.48
N SER A 56 -24.61 -42.35 -16.32
CA SER A 56 -25.31 -43.59 -15.93
C SER A 56 -25.01 -44.78 -16.85
N GLY A 57 -24.54 -44.52 -18.07
CA GLY A 57 -24.07 -45.54 -19.00
C GLY A 57 -22.68 -46.06 -18.66
N LYS A 58 -22.41 -47.32 -19.04
CA LYS A 58 -21.14 -48.02 -18.74
C LYS A 58 -19.89 -47.40 -19.37
N LEU A 59 -20.06 -46.49 -20.33
CA LEU A 59 -19.00 -45.77 -21.04
C LEU A 59 -19.13 -44.24 -20.87
N ASP A 60 -20.01 -43.77 -19.98
CA ASP A 60 -20.21 -42.33 -19.74
C ASP A 60 -19.00 -41.68 -19.05
N ILE A 61 -18.10 -42.50 -18.50
CA ILE A 61 -16.89 -42.12 -17.78
C ILE A 61 -15.80 -43.15 -18.11
N VAL A 62 -14.63 -42.68 -18.56
CA VAL A 62 -13.46 -43.53 -18.84
C VAL A 62 -12.20 -42.87 -18.28
N ARG A 63 -11.39 -43.63 -17.52
CA ARG A 63 -10.03 -43.22 -17.16
C ARG A 63 -9.08 -43.60 -18.31
N MET A 64 -8.62 -42.60 -19.05
CA MET A 64 -7.81 -42.71 -20.27
C MET A 64 -6.35 -42.33 -20.00
N GLU A 65 -5.43 -43.01 -20.66
CA GLU A 65 -4.04 -42.56 -20.84
C GLU A 65 -3.98 -41.54 -21.99
N LEU A 66 -3.40 -40.38 -21.75
CA LEU A 66 -3.33 -39.29 -22.73
C LEU A 66 -2.16 -39.44 -23.73
N SER A 67 -1.16 -40.25 -23.39
CA SER A 67 0.02 -40.53 -24.22
C SER A 67 0.28 -42.04 -24.35
N PRO A 68 -0.66 -42.83 -24.93
CA PRO A 68 -0.48 -44.28 -25.08
C PRO A 68 0.64 -44.59 -26.09
N SER A 69 1.15 -45.82 -26.04
CA SER A 69 2.24 -46.28 -26.92
C SER A 69 1.81 -46.43 -28.38
N GLU A 70 2.77 -46.45 -29.31
CA GLU A 70 2.49 -46.62 -30.74
C GLU A 70 1.90 -48.00 -31.06
N GLU A 71 2.32 -49.03 -30.33
CA GLU A 71 1.78 -50.39 -30.44
C GLU A 71 0.30 -50.41 -30.05
N TYR A 72 -0.09 -49.70 -28.98
CA TYR A 72 -1.50 -49.59 -28.57
C TYR A 72 -2.33 -48.85 -29.63
N LYS A 73 -1.82 -47.73 -30.16
CA LYS A 73 -2.48 -46.98 -31.25
C LYS A 73 -2.70 -47.85 -32.49
N ALA A 74 -1.69 -48.60 -32.90
CA ALA A 74 -1.78 -49.52 -34.03
C ALA A 74 -2.78 -50.67 -33.77
N MET A 75 -2.73 -51.28 -32.59
CA MET A 75 -3.63 -52.39 -32.23
C MET A 75 -5.10 -51.99 -32.16
N VAL A 76 -5.43 -50.80 -31.64
CA VAL A 76 -6.82 -50.30 -31.56
C VAL A 76 -7.41 -49.98 -32.94
N LEU A 77 -6.58 -49.64 -33.93
CA LEU A 77 -7.01 -49.33 -35.30
C LEU A 77 -6.99 -50.54 -36.25
N THR A 78 -6.28 -51.61 -35.89
CA THR A 78 -6.09 -52.78 -36.75
C THR A 78 -7.40 -53.52 -37.00
N GLY A 79 -7.74 -53.75 -38.27
CA GLY A 79 -8.97 -54.43 -38.70
C GLY A 79 -10.22 -53.54 -38.76
N LEU A 80 -10.14 -52.27 -38.38
CA LEU A 80 -11.24 -51.32 -38.58
C LEU A 80 -11.35 -50.90 -40.06
N ARG A 81 -12.58 -50.62 -40.52
CA ARG A 81 -12.79 -50.03 -41.85
C ARG A 81 -12.38 -48.55 -41.86
N PRO A 82 -11.96 -47.98 -43.01
CA PRO A 82 -11.57 -46.57 -43.12
C PRO A 82 -12.64 -45.58 -42.63
N ASP A 83 -13.92 -45.85 -42.86
CA ASP A 83 -15.03 -44.99 -42.40
C ASP A 83 -15.14 -44.93 -40.87
N ILE A 84 -14.88 -46.04 -40.18
CA ILE A 84 -14.86 -46.12 -38.71
C ILE A 84 -13.65 -45.36 -38.14
N VAL A 85 -12.47 -45.48 -38.78
CA VAL A 85 -11.25 -44.74 -38.39
C VAL A 85 -11.45 -43.23 -38.54
N LEU A 86 -12.13 -42.80 -39.60
CA LEU A 86 -12.48 -41.39 -39.83
C LEU A 86 -13.52 -40.87 -38.84
N ASP A 87 -14.54 -41.65 -38.47
CA ASP A 87 -15.50 -41.27 -37.42
C ASP A 87 -14.84 -41.14 -36.04
N ILE A 88 -13.98 -42.09 -35.66
CA ILE A 88 -13.19 -42.02 -34.41
C ILE A 88 -12.32 -40.75 -34.39
N SER A 89 -11.65 -40.45 -35.50
CA SER A 89 -10.78 -39.27 -35.64
C SER A 89 -11.59 -37.96 -35.60
N SER A 90 -12.76 -37.92 -36.26
CA SER A 90 -13.70 -36.80 -36.21
C SER A 90 -14.18 -36.50 -34.79
N ARG A 91 -14.57 -37.54 -34.03
CA ARG A 91 -14.98 -37.41 -32.61
C ARG A 91 -13.84 -36.90 -31.72
N ALA A 92 -12.62 -37.41 -31.92
CA ALA A 92 -11.44 -36.96 -31.18
C ALA A 92 -11.11 -35.48 -31.45
N LEU A 93 -11.17 -35.04 -32.71
CA LEU A 93 -10.99 -33.64 -33.09
C LEU A 93 -12.11 -32.74 -32.54
N ALA A 94 -13.36 -33.21 -32.54
CA ALA A 94 -14.50 -32.49 -31.95
C ALA A 94 -14.33 -32.28 -30.44
N PHE A 95 -13.86 -33.30 -29.70
CA PHE A 95 -13.53 -33.19 -28.28
C PHE A 95 -12.41 -32.16 -28.01
N TRP A 96 -11.31 -32.21 -28.77
CA TRP A 96 -10.22 -31.24 -28.63
C TRP A 96 -10.65 -29.81 -28.99
N SER A 97 -11.40 -29.64 -30.07
CA SER A 97 -11.98 -28.35 -30.46
C SER A 97 -12.89 -27.78 -29.37
N TYR A 98 -13.73 -28.62 -28.76
CA TYR A 98 -14.56 -28.23 -27.61
C TYR A 98 -13.71 -27.77 -26.41
N GLN A 99 -12.69 -28.54 -26.02
CA GLN A 99 -11.82 -28.20 -24.89
C GLN A 99 -11.04 -26.88 -25.11
N VAL A 100 -10.47 -26.68 -26.31
CA VAL A 100 -9.79 -25.43 -26.69
C VAL A 100 -10.77 -24.25 -26.71
N HIS A 101 -12.02 -24.46 -27.16
CA HIS A 101 -13.04 -23.40 -27.19
C HIS A 101 -13.54 -23.02 -25.78
N GLN A 102 -13.78 -23.99 -24.89
CA GLN A 102 -14.14 -23.72 -23.50
C GLN A 102 -13.04 -22.98 -22.75
N GLU A 103 -11.78 -23.38 -22.95
CA GLU A 103 -10.62 -22.70 -22.36
C GLU A 103 -10.49 -21.27 -22.88
N ARG A 104 -10.73 -21.02 -24.18
CA ARG A 104 -10.75 -19.65 -24.73
C ARG A 104 -11.83 -18.78 -24.06
N ILE A 105 -13.07 -19.27 -23.97
CA ILE A 105 -14.17 -18.54 -23.31
C ILE A 105 -13.82 -18.23 -21.84
N TYR A 106 -13.19 -19.16 -21.13
CA TYR A 106 -12.73 -18.95 -19.76
C TYR A 106 -11.66 -17.84 -19.68
N GLN A 107 -10.68 -17.84 -20.60
CA GLN A 107 -9.65 -16.80 -20.68
C GLN A 107 -10.25 -15.42 -21.01
N GLU A 108 -11.14 -15.35 -21.99
CA GLU A 108 -11.85 -14.11 -22.39
C GLU A 108 -12.66 -13.52 -21.22
N TYR A 109 -13.41 -14.34 -20.48
CA TYR A 109 -14.12 -13.92 -19.27
C TYR A 109 -13.18 -13.44 -18.16
N SER A 110 -12.09 -14.18 -17.92
CA SER A 110 -11.08 -13.82 -16.91
C SER A 110 -10.40 -12.48 -17.22
N LEU A 111 -10.05 -12.26 -18.49
CA LEU A 111 -9.47 -11.02 -19.00
C LEU A 111 -10.44 -9.85 -18.88
N SER A 112 -11.69 -10.01 -19.34
CA SER A 112 -12.75 -8.99 -19.21
C SER A 112 -12.98 -8.57 -17.76
N ARG A 113 -12.97 -9.53 -16.82
CA ARG A 113 -13.04 -9.24 -15.38
C ARG A 113 -11.83 -8.45 -14.88
N ALA A 114 -10.61 -8.82 -15.30
CA ALA A 114 -9.40 -8.10 -14.92
C ALA A 114 -9.36 -6.67 -15.48
N GLU A 115 -9.77 -6.47 -16.74
CA GLU A 115 -9.92 -5.13 -17.32
C GLU A 115 -10.90 -4.24 -16.54
N SER A 116 -12.04 -4.80 -16.12
CA SER A 116 -13.04 -4.08 -15.33
C SER A 116 -12.45 -3.62 -13.98
N GLN A 117 -11.68 -4.48 -13.33
CA GLN A 117 -10.97 -4.12 -12.09
C GLN A 117 -9.88 -3.06 -12.32
N LEU A 118 -9.11 -3.14 -13.42
CA LEU A 118 -8.12 -2.13 -13.78
C LEU A 118 -8.78 -0.76 -14.02
N LYS A 119 -9.84 -0.69 -14.82
CA LYS A 119 -10.61 0.54 -15.10
C LYS A 119 -11.20 1.14 -13.81
N GLN A 120 -11.61 0.32 -12.84
CA GLN A 120 -12.07 0.78 -11.53
C GLN A 120 -10.92 1.38 -10.69
N MET A 121 -9.74 0.75 -10.67
CA MET A 121 -8.57 1.25 -9.94
C MET A 121 -7.98 2.52 -10.57
N GLU A 122 -7.96 2.61 -11.90
CA GLU A 122 -7.56 3.81 -12.64
C GLU A 122 -8.48 5.01 -12.32
N LYS A 123 -9.80 4.79 -12.27
CA LYS A 123 -10.77 5.81 -11.83
C LYS A 123 -10.53 6.24 -10.38
N MET A 124 -10.22 5.31 -9.48
CA MET A 124 -9.93 5.64 -8.07
C MET A 124 -8.63 6.44 -7.93
N LEU A 125 -7.58 6.06 -8.66
CA LEU A 125 -6.28 6.74 -8.63
C LEU A 125 -6.36 8.16 -9.21
N THR A 126 -7.06 8.34 -10.34
CA THR A 126 -7.26 9.67 -10.95
C THR A 126 -8.07 10.59 -10.03
N GLN A 127 -9.13 10.10 -9.39
CA GLN A 127 -9.88 10.85 -8.37
C GLN A 127 -9.02 11.22 -7.15
N GLN A 128 -8.19 10.29 -6.65
CA GLN A 128 -7.31 10.57 -5.51
C GLN A 128 -6.22 11.61 -5.86
N ASN A 129 -5.68 11.58 -7.07
CA ASN A 129 -4.72 12.58 -7.53
C ASN A 129 -5.36 13.96 -7.65
N GLN A 130 -6.58 14.06 -8.20
CA GLN A 130 -7.33 15.31 -8.27
C GLN A 130 -7.61 15.91 -6.88
N SER A 131 -7.97 15.09 -5.88
CA SER A 131 -8.11 15.56 -4.48
C SER A 131 -6.78 16.14 -3.96
N ARG A 132 -5.68 15.40 -4.12
CA ARG A 132 -4.34 15.85 -3.69
C ARG A 132 -3.88 17.12 -4.41
N GLU A 133 -4.21 17.30 -5.68
CA GLU A 133 -3.87 18.51 -6.45
C GLU A 133 -4.64 19.73 -5.92
N LEU A 134 -5.90 19.57 -5.52
CA LEU A 134 -6.68 20.61 -4.86
C LEU A 134 -6.13 20.92 -3.46
N GLU A 135 -5.85 19.91 -2.64
CA GLU A 135 -5.23 20.05 -1.31
C GLU A 135 -3.87 20.77 -1.38
N LEU A 136 -3.00 20.35 -2.30
CA LEU A 136 -1.70 20.99 -2.55
C LEU A 136 -1.85 22.44 -3.04
N THR A 137 -2.93 22.77 -3.74
CA THR A 137 -3.19 24.14 -4.22
C THR A 137 -3.71 25.03 -3.10
N ALA A 138 -4.60 24.51 -2.24
CA ALA A 138 -5.06 25.20 -1.03
C ALA A 138 -3.91 25.51 -0.07
N LEU A 139 -3.09 24.51 0.26
CA LEU A 139 -1.92 24.68 1.15
C LEU A 139 -0.88 25.66 0.58
N LYS A 140 -0.67 25.70 -0.75
CA LYS A 140 0.16 26.74 -1.40
C LYS A 140 -0.43 28.14 -1.21
N GLY A 141 -1.75 28.28 -1.27
CA GLY A 141 -2.48 29.53 -1.00
C GLY A 141 -2.33 30.00 0.45
N GLU A 142 -2.48 29.09 1.41
CA GLU A 142 -2.25 29.37 2.85
C GLU A 142 -0.81 29.77 3.14
N ILE A 143 0.17 29.07 2.57
CA ILE A 143 1.59 29.43 2.68
C ILE A 143 1.86 30.83 2.08
N ALA A 144 1.16 31.22 1.01
CA ALA A 144 1.28 32.56 0.43
C ALA A 144 0.64 33.65 1.31
N SER A 145 -0.54 33.40 1.90
CA SER A 145 -1.20 34.37 2.78
C SER A 145 -0.46 34.54 4.10
N LEU A 146 0.02 33.46 4.72
CA LEU A 146 0.87 33.47 5.92
C LEU A 146 2.18 34.23 5.67
N LYS A 147 2.82 34.05 4.50
CA LYS A 147 4.02 34.83 4.12
C LYS A 147 3.72 36.33 4.03
N LYS A 148 2.61 36.71 3.39
CA LYS A 148 2.19 38.13 3.33
C LYS A 148 1.99 38.71 4.73
N MET A 149 1.23 38.03 5.59
CA MET A 149 1.00 38.48 6.97
C MET A 149 2.29 38.57 7.78
N MET A 150 3.20 37.60 7.65
CA MET A 150 4.52 37.65 8.30
C MET A 150 5.30 38.91 7.89
N ASP A 151 5.35 39.25 6.60
CA ASP A 151 6.07 40.43 6.12
C ASP A 151 5.37 41.75 6.50
N GLU A 152 4.06 41.73 6.72
CA GLU A 152 3.30 42.86 7.27
C GLU A 152 3.59 43.05 8.77
N TYR A 153 3.60 41.96 9.56
CA TYR A 153 4.06 41.98 10.95
C TYR A 153 5.51 42.47 11.10
N LYS A 154 6.43 42.09 10.19
CA LYS A 154 7.81 42.62 10.19
C LYS A 154 7.86 44.14 9.97
N ARG A 155 7.08 44.68 9.02
CA ARG A 155 7.00 46.13 8.78
C ARG A 155 6.49 46.87 10.01
N ASN A 156 5.38 46.38 10.58
CA ASN A 156 4.75 46.97 11.76
C ASN A 156 5.69 46.91 12.98
N TYR A 157 6.43 45.81 13.17
CA TYR A 157 7.45 45.69 14.22
C TYR A 157 8.57 46.71 14.05
N SER A 158 9.11 46.88 12.84
CA SER A 158 10.16 47.88 12.56
C SER A 158 9.68 49.30 12.84
N GLU A 159 8.47 49.66 12.42
CA GLU A 159 7.87 50.99 12.65
C GLU A 159 7.66 51.28 14.15
N VAL A 160 7.15 50.29 14.91
CA VAL A 160 6.98 50.40 16.37
C VAL A 160 8.34 50.50 17.08
N SER A 161 9.34 49.74 16.63
CA SER A 161 10.70 49.79 17.17
C SER A 161 11.36 51.16 16.94
N GLU A 162 11.22 51.73 15.73
CA GLU A 162 11.74 53.07 15.42
C GLU A 162 11.05 54.16 16.25
N LYS A 163 9.72 54.11 16.37
CA LYS A 163 8.95 55.00 17.26
C LYS A 163 9.40 54.90 18.72
N LEU A 164 9.67 53.69 19.21
CA LEU A 164 10.20 53.46 20.56
C LEU A 164 11.61 54.04 20.74
N MET A 165 12.51 53.85 19.77
CA MET A 165 13.85 54.47 19.78
C MET A 165 13.77 56.00 19.76
N GLN A 166 12.86 56.57 18.96
CA GLN A 166 12.64 58.02 18.90
C GLN A 166 12.11 58.56 20.23
N ARG A 167 11.18 57.85 20.88
CA ARG A 167 10.69 58.19 22.23
C ARG A 167 11.78 58.07 23.31
N ASN A 168 12.60 57.03 23.30
CA ASN A 168 13.74 56.91 24.22
C ASN A 168 14.75 58.07 24.05
N ARG A 169 15.06 58.47 22.81
CA ARG A 169 15.90 59.65 22.52
C ARG A 169 15.27 60.96 23.02
N GLN A 170 13.95 61.11 22.94
CA GLN A 170 13.24 62.25 23.53
C GLN A 170 13.29 62.24 25.06
N TYR A 171 13.03 61.08 25.67
CA TYR A 171 13.05 60.91 27.13
C TYR A 171 14.44 61.21 27.73
N GLN A 172 15.51 60.67 27.14
CA GLN A 172 16.89 60.95 27.55
C GLN A 172 17.23 62.45 27.49
N LYS A 173 16.80 63.16 26.44
CA LYS A 173 16.96 64.63 26.36
C LYS A 173 16.19 65.35 27.47
N LEU A 174 14.94 64.96 27.71
CA LEU A 174 14.09 65.58 28.72
C LEU A 174 14.64 65.35 30.14
N GLN A 175 15.12 64.14 30.42
CA GLN A 175 15.76 63.80 31.68
C GLN A 175 17.08 64.56 31.88
N GLY A 176 17.93 64.67 30.85
CA GLY A 176 19.15 65.48 30.93
C GLY A 176 18.89 66.96 31.24
N LEU A 177 17.81 67.53 30.70
CA LEU A 177 17.36 68.89 31.05
C LEU A 177 16.83 68.96 32.50
N TYR A 178 16.04 67.98 32.94
CA TYR A 178 15.53 67.91 34.31
C TYR A 178 16.67 67.78 35.34
N ASP A 179 17.63 66.89 35.11
CA ASP A 179 18.80 66.73 35.97
C ASP A 179 19.68 68.00 35.97
N SER A 180 19.79 68.70 34.85
CA SER A 180 20.47 70.01 34.77
C SER A 180 19.77 71.08 35.61
N LEU A 181 18.44 71.20 35.52
CA LEU A 181 17.65 72.10 36.39
C LEU A 181 17.85 71.73 37.87
N ARG A 182 17.72 70.44 38.20
CA ARG A 182 17.88 69.94 39.57
C ARG A 182 19.25 70.28 40.14
N ILE A 183 20.33 70.14 39.36
CA ILE A 183 21.69 70.51 39.80
C ILE A 183 21.82 72.03 40.02
N ILE A 184 21.15 72.86 39.22
CA ILE A 184 21.13 74.32 39.41
C ILE A 184 20.38 74.66 40.71
N THR A 185 19.14 74.17 40.88
CA THR A 185 18.33 74.44 42.08
C THR A 185 18.96 73.88 43.36
N MET A 186 19.68 72.76 43.30
CA MET A 186 20.42 72.22 44.44
C MET A 186 21.68 73.06 44.77
N LYS A 187 22.28 73.76 43.79
CA LYS A 187 23.47 74.61 44.01
C LYS A 187 23.14 75.92 44.74
N ASP A 188 21.91 76.41 44.66
CA ASP A 188 21.47 77.56 45.46
C ASP A 188 21.29 77.22 46.96
N ILE A 189 21.29 75.92 47.33
CA ILE A 189 21.10 75.45 48.71
C ILE A 189 22.40 74.86 49.30
N HIS A 190 23.45 75.69 49.26
CA HIS A 190 24.65 75.68 50.12
C HIS A 190 25.60 74.46 50.15
N GLN A 191 26.85 74.74 50.53
CA GLN A 191 27.95 73.78 50.73
C GLN A 191 28.35 73.71 52.24
N PRO A 192 29.28 72.84 52.67
CA PRO A 192 28.95 71.73 53.58
C PRO A 192 29.52 71.91 55.00
N PRO A 193 29.41 70.86 55.85
CA PRO A 193 30.65 70.33 56.44
C PRO A 193 30.76 68.78 56.40
N VAL A 194 31.79 68.23 57.06
CA VAL A 194 32.34 66.87 56.84
C VAL A 194 32.62 66.19 58.20
N PHE A 195 32.40 64.86 58.35
CA PHE A 195 33.41 63.85 58.82
C PHE A 195 32.90 62.46 59.29
N HIS A 196 33.78 61.47 59.03
CA HIS A 196 33.97 60.06 59.46
C HIS A 196 33.04 59.22 60.39
N SER A 197 32.77 58.00 59.88
CA SER A 197 32.98 56.66 60.51
C SER A 197 31.99 56.03 61.52
N GLY A 198 31.52 54.82 61.21
CA GLY A 198 30.73 53.90 62.07
C GLY A 198 30.30 52.60 61.33
N VAL A 199 30.11 51.47 62.02
CA VAL A 199 30.07 50.08 61.47
C VAL A 199 29.20 49.18 62.37
N ALA A 200 28.37 48.17 62.01
CA ALA A 200 28.03 47.44 60.76
C ALA A 200 26.47 47.23 60.63
N ARG A 201 25.78 46.14 60.21
CA ARG A 201 26.10 44.74 59.79
C ARG A 201 24.91 44.05 59.07
N HIS A 202 25.15 43.30 57.97
CA HIS A 202 24.20 42.43 57.21
C HIS A 202 22.97 43.14 56.56
N ALA A 203 22.34 42.71 55.45
CA ALA A 203 22.22 41.39 54.81
C ALA A 203 22.04 41.43 53.26
N THR A 204 21.74 40.28 52.65
CA THR A 204 21.59 39.94 51.20
C THR A 204 20.18 40.19 50.61
N PRO A 205 19.89 39.98 49.29
CA PRO A 205 20.76 39.59 48.16
C PRO A 205 20.68 40.50 46.90
N GLN A 206 21.61 40.29 45.95
CA GLN A 206 21.52 40.77 44.56
C GLN A 206 20.57 39.89 43.71
N ARG A 207 19.94 40.45 42.66
CA ARG A 207 19.17 39.69 41.65
C ARG A 207 19.36 40.25 40.24
N SER A 208 20.10 39.54 39.41
CA SER A 208 20.27 39.82 37.98
C SER A 208 20.43 38.49 37.20
N PRO A 209 19.60 38.22 36.16
CA PRO A 209 19.78 37.06 35.30
C PRO A 209 20.63 37.41 34.06
N PRO A 210 21.76 36.71 33.81
CA PRO A 210 22.53 36.84 32.57
C PRO A 210 21.97 35.96 31.43
N PHE A 211 22.64 36.04 30.28
CA PHE A 211 22.30 35.41 28.98
C PHE A 211 22.81 33.95 28.86
N LEU A 212 22.71 33.38 27.64
CA LEU A 212 23.05 32.01 27.18
C LEU A 212 21.86 31.01 27.29
N SER A 213 21.52 30.12 26.34
CA SER A 213 22.13 29.50 25.13
C SER A 213 22.53 28.03 25.31
N LEU A 214 21.90 27.15 24.50
CA LEU A 214 22.35 25.84 24.00
C LEU A 214 22.43 24.63 24.96
N GLY A 215 21.82 23.50 24.57
CA GLY A 215 22.11 22.14 25.10
C GLY A 215 20.88 21.29 25.50
N PRO A 216 20.73 20.03 25.01
CA PRO A 216 19.63 19.11 25.36
C PRO A 216 20.06 17.89 26.23
N GLU A 217 19.12 16.94 26.41
CA GLU A 217 19.16 15.62 27.10
C GLU A 217 18.50 15.55 28.50
N GLY A 218 17.88 14.41 28.86
CA GLY A 218 17.46 14.09 30.25
C GLY A 218 15.99 13.67 30.51
N ASP A 219 15.55 12.53 29.96
CA ASP A 219 14.32 11.75 30.28
C ASP A 219 13.66 11.95 31.68
N SER A 220 12.35 12.23 31.74
CA SER A 220 11.48 11.81 32.87
C SER A 220 9.96 11.89 32.62
N ARG A 221 9.43 10.84 32.00
CA ARG A 221 8.12 10.16 32.23
C ARG A 221 7.08 10.83 33.18
N PHE A 222 5.93 11.24 32.62
CA PHE A 222 4.53 11.15 33.13
C PHE A 222 3.65 11.79 32.02
N LEU A 223 2.51 11.27 31.55
CA LEU A 223 1.56 10.27 32.04
C LEU A 223 1.15 9.25 30.93
N SER A 224 0.77 8.04 31.34
CA SER A 224 -0.09 7.10 30.58
C SER A 224 -1.37 6.92 31.41
N ALA A 225 -2.59 7.13 30.91
CA ALA A 225 -3.33 6.50 29.79
C ALA A 225 -4.05 5.20 30.20
N LEU A 226 -5.39 5.30 30.31
CA LEU A 226 -6.47 4.28 30.38
C LEU A 226 -7.79 5.10 30.36
N GLU A 227 -8.95 4.72 29.80
CA GLU A 227 -9.48 3.55 29.05
C GLU A 227 -10.18 4.10 27.77
N ALA A 228 -10.29 3.46 26.59
CA ALA A 228 -10.37 2.08 26.11
C ALA A 228 -11.82 1.60 25.79
N ASP A 229 -12.13 1.54 24.48
CA ASP A 229 -13.00 0.61 23.71
C ASP A 229 -13.55 1.33 22.44
N GLY A 230 -13.64 0.76 21.23
CA GLY A 230 -13.18 -0.52 20.71
C GLY A 230 -13.37 -0.59 19.18
N GLY A 231 -12.48 -1.28 18.44
CA GLY A 231 -12.60 -1.36 16.97
C GLY A 231 -11.45 -2.10 16.28
N LYS A 232 -11.73 -3.30 15.73
CA LYS A 232 -10.70 -4.25 15.25
C LYS A 232 -10.05 -3.85 13.93
N THR A 233 -8.72 -4.00 13.91
CA THR A 233 -7.79 -4.03 12.77
C THR A 233 -8.32 -4.60 11.44
N PHE A 234 -7.93 -3.98 10.32
CA PHE A 234 -7.90 -4.66 9.02
C PHE A 234 -6.76 -4.13 8.13
N PHE A 235 -6.07 -5.03 7.44
CA PHE A 235 -4.89 -4.84 6.56
C PHE A 235 -3.58 -4.29 7.18
N GLN A 236 -2.62 -5.20 7.36
CA GLN A 236 -1.19 -4.90 7.41
C GLN A 236 -0.54 -5.44 6.12
N PHE A 237 0.27 -4.62 5.43
CA PHE A 237 0.90 -5.02 4.17
C PHE A 237 2.20 -5.82 4.40
N SER A 238 2.32 -6.95 3.71
CA SER A 238 3.56 -7.74 3.63
C SER A 238 4.03 -7.81 2.18
N SER A 239 5.23 -7.30 1.89
CA SER A 239 5.83 -7.37 0.56
C SER A 239 6.28 -8.80 0.20
N PRO A 240 6.15 -9.26 -1.06
CA PRO A 240 6.68 -10.55 -1.48
C PRO A 240 8.20 -10.63 -1.34
N GLY A 241 8.70 -11.75 -0.80
CA GLY A 241 10.13 -12.05 -0.76
C GLY A 241 10.71 -12.33 -2.14
N ARG A 242 11.97 -11.95 -2.36
CA ARG A 242 12.70 -12.23 -3.60
C ARG A 242 12.89 -13.75 -3.81
N ASP A 243 12.68 -14.20 -5.04
CA ASP A 243 13.22 -15.47 -5.51
C ASP A 243 14.74 -15.56 -5.27
N LYS A 244 15.20 -16.75 -4.89
CA LYS A 244 16.61 -17.13 -4.97
C LYS A 244 16.74 -18.40 -5.80
N CYS A 245 17.50 -18.30 -6.88
CA CYS A 245 17.81 -19.43 -7.74
C CYS A 245 18.65 -20.49 -7.00
N ARG A 246 18.68 -21.71 -7.56
CA ARG A 246 19.53 -22.82 -7.09
C ARG A 246 21.02 -22.43 -7.10
N PRO A 247 21.85 -23.19 -6.35
CA PRO A 247 22.99 -23.82 -7.01
C PRO A 247 22.90 -25.35 -7.09
N PHE A 248 23.74 -25.89 -7.97
CA PHE A 248 23.93 -27.30 -8.31
C PHE A 248 25.00 -27.93 -7.38
N ILE A 249 24.96 -29.25 -7.08
CA ILE A 249 26.08 -30.23 -7.21
C ILE A 249 25.89 -31.56 -6.43
N ARG A 250 25.93 -32.67 -7.20
CA ARG A 250 26.48 -34.04 -6.98
C ARG A 250 26.18 -34.90 -5.74
N LYS A 251 25.88 -36.18 -6.06
CA LYS A 251 26.37 -37.45 -5.49
C LYS A 251 26.09 -37.76 -4.01
N HIS A 252 25.34 -38.83 -3.78
CA HIS A 252 25.96 -40.16 -3.82
C HIS A 252 25.12 -41.15 -4.64
#